data_AF-A0A7S1EL00-F1
#
_entry.id   AF-A0A7S1EL00-F1
#
_cell.length_a   1.000
_cell.length_b   1.000
_cell.length_c   1.000
_cell.angle_alpha   90.00
_cell.angle_beta   90.00
_cell.angle_gamma   90.00
#
_symmetry.space_group_name_H-M   'P 1'
#
loop_
_entity.id
_entity.type
_entity.pdbx_description
1 polymer ?
#
loop_
_entity_poly.entity_id
_entity_poly.type
_entity_poly.pdbx_seq_one_letter_code
_entity_poly.pdbx_strand_id
1 'polypeptide(L)'
;CVAMRLRAGLLFASDTRTNAGVDHIASFRKMVQFQIPHQREIVILCAGNLATTQSVTSLLNQRLHGDGEHLLNVPSLYDAAVLLGRTLKEVVARDSDAGMQGQGVDFGANFLLGGQILGEGPRLFHIYPQ
;
A
#
# COMPACT_ATOMS: atom_id res chain seq x y z
N CYS A 1 -9.08 2.83 8.32
CA CYS A 1 -7.73 2.37 8.71
C CYS A 1 -7.09 3.40 9.63
N VAL A 2 -6.33 2.96 10.63
CA VAL A 2 -5.55 3.82 11.53
C VAL A 2 -4.19 3.19 11.80
N ALA A 3 -3.16 4.02 11.86
CA ALA A 3 -1.82 3.62 12.27
C ALA A 3 -1.26 4.67 13.25
N MET A 4 -0.58 4.22 14.30
CA MET A 4 0.00 5.09 15.31
C MET A 4 1.48 4.80 15.48
N ARG A 5 2.31 5.85 15.49
CA ARG A 5 3.73 5.79 15.82
C ARG A 5 3.94 6.33 17.23
N LEU A 6 4.33 5.44 18.13
CA LEU A 6 4.54 5.71 19.55
C LEU A 6 6.01 5.56 19.88
N ARG A 7 6.43 6.03 21.05
CA ARG A 7 7.80 5.78 21.55
C ARG A 7 8.10 4.29 21.68
N ALA A 8 7.10 3.49 22.05
CA ALA A 8 7.24 2.06 22.28
C ALA A 8 7.15 1.21 21.00
N GLY A 9 6.74 1.78 19.86
CA GLY A 9 6.56 1.04 18.63
C GLY A 9 5.41 1.54 17.76
N LEU A 10 4.80 0.62 17.01
CA LEU A 10 3.74 0.90 16.05
C LEU A 10 2.48 0.11 16.39
N LEU A 11 1.32 0.70 16.09
CA LEU A 11 0.02 0.05 16.15
C LEU A 11 -0.71 0.26 14.82
N PHE A 12 -1.38 -0.79 14.33
CA PHE A 12 -2.15 -0.76 13.10
C PHE A 12 -3.54 -1.38 13.33
N ALA A 13 -4.58 -0.77 12.77
CA ALA A 13 -5.91 -1.35 12.74
C ALA A 13 -6.65 -0.97 11.44
N SER A 14 -7.36 -1.94 10.87
CA SER A 14 -8.19 -1.76 9.68
C SER A 14 -9.49 -2.54 9.81
N ASP A 15 -10.59 -1.97 9.32
CA ASP A 15 -11.82 -2.72 9.09
C ASP A 15 -11.70 -3.55 7.80
N THR A 16 -12.81 -4.17 7.38
CA THR A 16 -12.87 -4.97 6.14
C THR A 16 -14.04 -4.61 5.21
N ARG A 17 -14.99 -3.77 5.64
CA ARG A 17 -16.17 -3.43 4.84
C ARG A 17 -15.75 -2.58 3.64
N THR A 18 -16.07 -3.05 2.44
CA THR A 18 -15.58 -2.45 1.21
C THR A 18 -16.71 -2.32 0.20
N ASN A 19 -16.80 -1.16 -0.46
CA ASN A 19 -17.64 -0.97 -1.63
C ASN A 19 -16.87 -1.48 -2.86
N ALA A 20 -17.40 -2.50 -3.52
CA ALA A 20 -16.81 -3.16 -4.69
C ALA A 20 -17.63 -2.93 -5.96
N GLY A 21 -18.58 -1.98 -5.95
CA GLY A 21 -19.48 -1.68 -7.06
C GLY A 21 -20.87 -1.27 -6.57
N VAL A 22 -21.71 -0.81 -7.50
CA VAL A 22 -23.12 -0.52 -7.21
C VAL A 22 -23.77 -1.78 -6.65
N ASP A 23 -24.40 -1.65 -5.48
CA ASP A 23 -25.03 -2.73 -4.71
C ASP A 23 -24.11 -3.91 -4.34
N HIS A 24 -22.79 -3.70 -4.36
CA HIS A 24 -21.82 -4.73 -4.02
C HIS A 24 -20.95 -4.31 -2.84
N ILE A 25 -21.39 -4.66 -1.62
CA ILE A 25 -20.63 -4.46 -0.38
C ILE A 25 -20.15 -5.81 0.12
N ALA A 26 -18.83 -5.95 0.31
CA ALA A 26 -18.21 -7.19 0.73
C ALA A 26 -17.06 -6.95 1.72
N SER A 27 -16.52 -8.04 2.25
CA SER A 27 -15.39 -8.03 3.17
C SER A 27 -14.08 -8.30 2.45
N PHE A 28 -13.18 -7.32 2.44
CA PHE A 28 -11.82 -7.46 1.93
C PHE A 28 -10.79 -7.04 2.97
N ARG A 29 -9.66 -7.74 3.01
CA ARG A 29 -8.55 -7.39 3.90
C ARG A 29 -7.92 -6.07 3.45
N LYS A 30 -7.79 -5.12 4.38
CA LYS A 30 -7.19 -3.80 4.13
C LYS A 30 -5.84 -3.59 4.81
N MET A 31 -5.25 -4.65 5.36
CA MET A 31 -3.92 -4.65 5.99
C MET A 31 -3.07 -5.76 5.38
N VAL A 32 -1.90 -5.41 4.85
CA VAL A 32 -0.96 -6.34 4.21
C VAL A 32 0.40 -6.20 4.88
N GLN A 33 1.12 -7.31 5.02
CA GLN A 33 2.42 -7.36 5.70
C GLN A 33 3.50 -7.90 4.77
N PHE A 34 4.69 -7.30 4.84
CA PHE A 34 5.91 -7.71 4.17
C PHE A 34 7.01 -7.81 5.23
N GLN A 35 7.56 -9.00 5.43
CA GLN A 35 8.47 -9.26 6.55
C GLN A 35 9.67 -10.11 6.16
N ILE A 36 10.80 -9.82 6.80
CA ILE A 36 11.89 -10.79 7.00
C ILE A 36 12.10 -10.82 8.52
N PRO A 37 11.85 -11.95 9.19
CA PRO A 37 11.96 -12.06 10.64
C PRO A 37 13.27 -11.49 11.16
N HIS A 38 13.18 -10.66 12.20
CA HIS A 38 14.32 -9.99 12.86
C HIS A 38 15.10 -8.99 12.00
N GLN A 39 14.72 -8.74 10.74
CA GLN A 39 15.40 -7.80 9.85
C GLN A 39 14.50 -6.66 9.39
N ARG A 40 13.25 -6.94 9.02
CA ARG A 40 12.30 -5.90 8.60
C ARG A 40 10.85 -6.34 8.77
N GLU A 41 10.02 -5.39 9.19
CA GLU A 41 8.57 -5.51 9.29
C GLU A 41 7.94 -4.30 8.61
N ILE A 42 7.15 -4.50 7.56
CA ILE A 42 6.48 -3.44 6.81
C ILE A 42 4.98 -3.78 6.71
N VAL A 43 4.14 -2.86 7.16
CA VAL A 43 2.68 -2.96 7.15
C VAL A 43 2.11 -1.88 6.24
N ILE A 44 1.20 -2.27 5.36
CA ILE A 44 0.46 -1.37 4.47
C ILE A 44 -1.03 -1.47 4.78
N LEU A 45 -1.68 -0.33 5.06
CA LEU A 45 -3.13 -0.21 5.16
C LEU A 45 -3.70 0.47 3.92
N CYS A 46 -4.79 -0.07 3.39
CA CYS A 46 -5.38 0.37 2.12
C CYS A 46 -6.71 1.10 2.32
N ALA A 47 -6.98 2.13 1.52
CA ALA A 47 -8.27 2.81 1.41
C ALA A 47 -8.48 3.41 0.01
N GLY A 48 -9.74 3.60 -0.40
CA GLY A 48 -10.11 4.13 -1.71
C GLY A 48 -10.54 3.04 -2.68
N ASN A 49 -10.27 3.24 -3.98
CA ASN A 49 -10.70 2.34 -5.03
C ASN A 49 -10.14 0.91 -4.83
N LEU A 50 -11.04 -0.09 -4.79
CA LEU A 50 -10.66 -1.48 -4.52
C LEU A 50 -9.75 -2.06 -5.62
N ALA A 51 -10.05 -1.78 -6.89
CA ALA A 51 -9.24 -2.27 -8.01
C ALA A 51 -7.83 -1.67 -7.98
N THR A 52 -7.70 -0.38 -7.67
CA THR A 52 -6.40 0.29 -7.50
C THR A 52 -5.61 -0.34 -6.35
N THR A 53 -6.21 -0.44 -5.15
CA THR A 53 -5.51 -0.98 -3.97
C THR A 53 -5.10 -2.44 -4.13
N GLN A 54 -5.95 -3.26 -4.77
CA GLN A 54 -5.61 -4.65 -5.10
C GLN A 54 -4.49 -4.73 -6.13
N SER A 55 -4.53 -3.93 -7.20
CA SER A 55 -3.48 -3.90 -8.22
C SER A 55 -2.13 -3.50 -7.62
N VAL A 56 -2.09 -2.44 -6.80
CA VAL A 56 -0.85 -1.98 -6.14
C VAL A 56 -0.27 -3.06 -5.24
N THR A 57 -1.07 -3.63 -4.34
CA THR A 57 -0.59 -4.67 -3.41
C THR A 57 -0.16 -5.95 -4.14
N SER A 58 -0.85 -6.31 -5.23
CA SER A 58 -0.51 -7.47 -6.06
C SER A 58 0.81 -7.28 -6.80
N LEU A 59 1.04 -6.12 -7.40
CA LEU A 59 2.31 -5.80 -8.07
C LEU A 59 3.48 -5.77 -7.08
N LEU A 60 3.30 -5.20 -5.89
CA LEU A 60 4.32 -5.22 -4.84
C LEU A 60 4.68 -6.64 -4.43
N ASN A 61 3.68 -7.53 -4.30
CA ASN A 61 3.91 -8.93 -3.98
C ASN A 61 4.59 -9.69 -5.12
N GLN A 62 4.18 -9.46 -6.37
CA GLN A 62 4.79 -10.08 -7.54
C GLN A 62 6.27 -9.71 -7.69
N ARG A 63 6.62 -8.44 -7.43
CA ARG A 63 8.00 -7.92 -7.51
C ARG A 63 8.96 -8.53 -6.49
N LEU A 64 8.46 -9.14 -5.41
CA LEU A 64 9.30 -9.84 -4.44
C LEU A 64 10.10 -11.00 -5.04
N HIS A 65 9.69 -11.52 -6.20
CA HIS A 65 10.31 -12.65 -6.87
C HIS A 65 11.19 -12.24 -8.06
N GLY A 66 11.39 -10.94 -8.31
CA GLY A 66 12.24 -10.44 -9.38
C GLY A 66 13.56 -9.84 -8.87
N ASP A 67 14.45 -9.52 -9.80
CA ASP A 67 15.79 -8.98 -9.50
C ASP A 67 15.80 -7.47 -9.19
N GLY A 68 14.65 -6.80 -9.28
CA GLY A 68 14.51 -5.35 -9.12
C GLY A 68 14.33 -4.88 -7.67
N GLU A 69 14.10 -3.58 -7.50
CA GLU A 69 13.73 -3.01 -6.20
C GLU A 69 12.35 -3.53 -5.74
N HIS A 70 12.28 -4.02 -4.50
CA HIS A 70 11.06 -4.51 -3.87
C HIS A 70 11.07 -4.26 -2.35
N LEU A 71 9.90 -4.38 -1.69
CA LEU A 71 9.76 -4.01 -0.27
C LEU A 71 10.68 -4.78 0.69
N LEU A 72 11.22 -5.92 0.27
CA LEU A 72 12.13 -6.74 1.07
C LEU A 72 13.63 -6.48 0.82
N ASN A 73 13.98 -5.64 -0.16
CA ASN A 73 15.39 -5.27 -0.44
C ASN A 73 15.67 -3.76 -0.38
N VAL A 74 14.65 -2.89 -0.35
CA VAL A 74 14.84 -1.43 -0.19
C VAL A 74 15.64 -1.09 1.08
N PRO A 75 16.50 -0.05 1.05
CA PRO A 75 17.44 0.22 2.13
C PRO A 75 16.82 0.96 3.32
N SER A 76 15.70 1.66 3.14
CA SER A 76 14.98 2.33 4.23
C SER A 76 13.46 2.30 4.05
N LEU A 77 12.72 2.57 5.13
CA LEU A 77 11.26 2.73 5.07
C LEU A 77 10.82 3.93 4.22
N TYR A 78 11.69 4.92 4.01
CA TYR A 78 11.40 6.01 3.06
C TYR A 78 11.41 5.50 1.63
N ASP A 79 12.39 4.66 1.26
CA ASP A 79 12.46 4.05 -0.06
C ASP A 79 11.27 3.10 -0.29
N ALA A 80 10.82 2.40 0.75
CA ALA A 80 9.56 1.64 0.72
C ALA A 80 8.35 2.54 0.40
N ALA A 81 8.26 3.74 0.99
CA ALA A 81 7.20 4.71 0.71
C ALA A 81 7.28 5.26 -0.72
N VAL A 82 8.50 5.55 -1.22
CA VAL A 82 8.72 5.97 -2.60
C VAL A 82 8.32 4.87 -3.58
N LEU A 83 8.71 3.62 -3.34
CA LEU A 83 8.34 2.48 -4.16
C LEU A 83 6.82 2.28 -4.20
N LEU A 84 6.14 2.37 -3.05
CA LEU A 84 4.68 2.29 -2.98
C LEU A 84 4.02 3.43 -3.77
N GLY A 85 4.48 4.67 -3.62
CA GLY A 85 3.96 5.82 -4.37
C GLY A 85 4.17 5.68 -5.88
N ARG A 86 5.34 5.20 -6.34
CA ARG A 86 5.61 4.90 -7.75
C ARG A 86 4.66 3.82 -8.28
N THR A 87 4.44 2.77 -7.50
CA THR A 87 3.53 1.67 -7.89
C THR A 87 2.08 2.15 -7.98
N LEU A 88 1.65 3.04 -7.08
CA LEU A 88 0.33 3.68 -7.16
C LEU A 88 0.18 4.50 -8.45
N LYS A 89 1.17 5.34 -8.77
CA LYS A 89 1.16 6.15 -10.01
C LYS A 89 1.10 5.29 -11.26
N GLU A 90 1.86 4.21 -11.28
CA GLU A 90 1.86 3.24 -12.38
C GLU A 90 0.48 2.62 -12.59
N VAL A 91 -0.18 2.15 -11.51
CA VAL A 91 -1.52 1.56 -11.58
C VAL A 91 -2.55 2.59 -12.04
N VAL A 92 -2.53 3.79 -11.45
CA VAL A 92 -3.46 4.86 -11.79
C VAL A 92 -3.28 5.28 -13.25
N ALA A 93 -2.04 5.45 -13.73
CA ALA A 93 -1.78 5.78 -15.13
C ALA A 93 -2.30 4.70 -16.07
N ARG A 94 -1.97 3.43 -15.82
CA ARG A 94 -2.44 2.28 -16.61
C ARG A 94 -3.97 2.23 -16.72
N ASP A 95 -4.66 2.37 -15.59
CA ASP A 95 -6.11 2.22 -15.54
C ASP A 95 -6.85 3.46 -16.09
N SER A 96 -6.22 4.63 -16.00
CA SER A 96 -6.74 5.87 -16.57
C SER A 96 -6.62 5.89 -18.10
N ASP A 97 -5.48 5.41 -18.64
CA ASP A 97 -5.20 5.38 -20.09
C ASP A 97 -6.01 4.29 -20.83
N ALA A 98 -6.51 3.28 -20.12
CA ALA A 98 -7.34 2.19 -20.67
C ALA A 98 -8.75 2.62 -21.12
N GLY A 99 -8.99 3.92 -21.37
CA GLY A 99 -10.24 4.46 -21.94
C GLY A 99 -11.29 4.89 -20.91
N MET A 100 -10.96 4.90 -19.61
CA MET A 100 -11.90 5.22 -18.54
C MET A 100 -11.85 6.69 -18.07
N GLN A 101 -10.86 7.48 -18.54
CA GLN A 101 -10.73 8.92 -18.24
C GLN A 101 -11.96 9.76 -18.63
N GLY A 102 -12.86 9.26 -19.49
CA GLY A 102 -14.08 9.96 -19.90
C GLY A 102 -15.32 9.69 -19.05
N GLN A 103 -15.29 8.73 -18.12
CA GLN A 103 -16.50 8.27 -17.39
C GLN A 103 -16.63 8.85 -15.96
N GLY A 104 -15.74 9.76 -15.54
CA GLY A 104 -15.78 10.35 -14.20
C GLY A 104 -15.48 9.35 -13.06
N VAL A 105 -14.82 8.24 -13.37
CA VAL A 105 -14.44 7.20 -12.40
C VAL A 105 -13.21 7.65 -11.62
N ASP A 106 -13.31 7.64 -10.28
CA ASP A 106 -12.20 7.94 -9.38
C ASP A 106 -11.37 6.66 -9.11
N PHE A 107 -10.14 6.64 -9.62
CA PHE A 107 -9.16 5.57 -9.38
C PHE A 107 -8.25 5.85 -8.17
N GLY A 108 -8.51 6.93 -7.42
CA GLY A 108 -7.73 7.33 -6.26
C GLY A 108 -7.70 6.28 -5.15
N ALA A 109 -6.52 6.10 -4.57
CA ALA A 109 -6.30 5.28 -3.39
C ALA A 109 -5.31 5.97 -2.44
N ASN A 110 -5.50 5.76 -1.14
CA ASN A 110 -4.60 6.23 -0.08
C ASN A 110 -4.05 5.03 0.67
N PHE A 111 -2.81 5.15 1.14
CA PHE A 111 -2.16 4.10 1.91
C PHE A 111 -1.49 4.64 3.17
N LEU A 112 -1.56 3.88 4.26
CA LEU A 112 -0.66 4.07 5.39
C LEU A 112 0.42 3.02 5.29
N LEU A 113 1.69 3.43 5.25
CA LEU A 113 2.84 2.53 5.26
C LEU A 113 3.62 2.78 6.54
N GLY A 114 3.78 1.75 7.36
CA GLY A 114 4.57 1.85 8.58
C GLY A 114 5.37 0.58 8.82
N GLY A 115 6.44 0.70 9.59
CA GLY A 115 7.32 -0.44 9.82
C GLY A 115 8.64 -0.06 10.43
N GLN A 116 9.55 -1.03 10.43
CA GLN A 116 10.92 -0.87 10.85
C GLN A 116 11.83 -1.79 10.01
N ILE A 117 12.96 -1.25 9.54
CA ILE A 117 14.07 -2.00 8.96
C ILE A 117 15.25 -1.94 9.95
N LEU A 118 16.02 -3.01 10.04
CA LEU A 118 17.20 -3.10 10.89
C LEU A 118 18.15 -1.93 10.62
N GLY A 119 18.57 -1.24 11.69
CA GLY A 119 19.44 -0.06 11.60
C GLY A 119 18.68 1.27 11.63
N GLU A 120 17.35 1.28 11.49
CA GLU A 120 16.52 2.48 11.69
C GLU A 120 15.46 2.28 12.79
N GLY A 121 14.96 3.40 13.32
CA GLY A 121 13.82 3.39 14.23
C GLY A 121 12.48 3.19 13.48
N PRO A 122 11.37 2.91 14.19
CA PRO A 122 10.06 2.78 13.55
C PRO A 122 9.63 4.06 12.84
N ARG A 123 9.07 3.92 11.63
CA ARG A 123 8.58 5.03 10.80
C ARG A 123 7.16 4.76 10.31
N LEU A 124 6.44 5.84 9.98
CA LEU A 124 5.06 5.79 9.51
C LEU A 124 4.84 6.92 8.49
N PHE A 125 4.18 6.59 7.38
CA PHE A 125 3.93 7.47 6.25
C PHE A 125 2.47 7.39 5.81
N HIS A 126 1.97 8.48 5.26
CA HIS A 126 0.69 8.55 4.56
C HIS A 126 0.95 8.84 3.09
N ILE A 127 0.52 7.94 2.22
CA ILE A 127 0.72 8.00 0.78
C ILE A 127 -0.58 8.46 0.16
N TYR A 128 -0.52 9.62 -0.50
CA TYR A 128 -1.65 10.24 -1.19
C TYR A 128 -1.77 9.73 -2.63
N PRO A 129 -2.89 10.01 -3.31
CA PRO A 129 -3.08 9.62 -4.71
C PRO A 129 -2.12 10.27 -5.72
N GLN A 130 -1.47 11.38 -5.36
CA GLN A 130 -0.57 12.18 -6.23
C GLN A 130 0.92 11.84 -6.07
#